data_AF-A0A7C8CZY5-F1
#
_entry.id   AF-A0A7C8CZY5-F1
#
_cell.length_a   1.000
_cell.length_b   1.000
_cell.length_c   1.000
_cell.angle_alpha   90.00
_cell.angle_beta   90.00
_cell.angle_gamma   90.00
#
_symmetry.space_group_name_H-M   'P 1'
#
loop_
_entity.id
_entity.type
_entity.pdbx_description
1 polymer ?
#
loop_
_entity_poly.entity_id
_entity_poly.type
_entity_poly.pdbx_seq_one_letter_code
_entity_poly.pdbx_strand_id
1 'polypeptide(L)'
;MTPPKTGPLDHNRRLAFPAPFPAETPAMTRSIALAAFICLAATAQADTIVVQAGGGTFSPANLVIQVGDTVRWEHSLGIHTVSEGTDGVVNGNEAFHSPLTTFVPVFEHTFDAAFLAAHPRPGDRYDYFCDVHWLFGMIGTVTVTSPPGTAFCDCPAISAPCSNPGGAGEGCANSTGAGGKLRGSGSASAVADDLTFVATMLLPGQPALLFSADNAVNGGNGVTFGDGLRCAGGQLKRLGVAVPGSTGQASWGPGLGVAGGWSAGSTRRFQAWYRNPVGGPCGNGFNLSNGYEVSFH
;
A
#
# COMPACT_ATOMS: atom_id res chain seq x y z
N MET A 1 6.82 -85.00 -16.47
CA MET A 1 8.27 -85.15 -16.19
C MET A 1 8.67 -83.97 -15.30
N THR A 2 9.29 -84.28 -14.17
CA THR A 2 9.44 -83.46 -12.96
C THR A 2 10.41 -82.27 -13.09
N PRO A 3 10.18 -81.16 -12.36
CA PRO A 3 11.17 -80.09 -12.22
C PRO A 3 12.30 -80.48 -11.25
N PRO A 4 13.53 -79.94 -11.40
CA PRO A 4 14.65 -80.27 -10.53
C PRO A 4 14.60 -79.55 -9.17
N LYS A 5 15.12 -80.27 -8.17
CA LYS A 5 15.18 -79.92 -6.74
C LYS A 5 16.15 -78.78 -6.46
N THR A 6 15.78 -77.90 -5.54
CA THR A 6 16.64 -76.90 -4.89
C THR A 6 17.53 -77.58 -3.83
N GLY A 7 18.83 -77.25 -3.84
CA GLY A 7 19.80 -77.60 -2.79
C GLY A 7 20.18 -76.36 -1.96
N PRO A 8 20.49 -76.50 -0.65
CA PRO A 8 20.66 -75.37 0.26
C PRO A 8 22.08 -74.76 0.26
N LEU A 9 22.12 -73.53 0.77
CA LEU A 9 23.21 -72.56 0.84
C LEU A 9 24.44 -73.03 1.64
N ASP A 10 25.63 -72.76 1.10
CA ASP A 10 26.91 -72.91 1.81
C ASP A 10 27.39 -71.57 2.37
N HIS A 11 27.36 -71.47 3.69
CA HIS A 11 27.91 -70.38 4.50
C HIS A 11 29.38 -70.68 4.81
N ASN A 12 30.32 -70.20 3.99
CA ASN A 12 31.62 -69.66 4.43
C ASN A 12 32.58 -69.47 3.25
N ARG A 13 32.55 -68.30 2.60
CA ARG A 13 33.71 -67.84 1.84
C ARG A 13 34.08 -66.42 2.26
N ARG A 14 34.97 -66.36 3.25
CA ARG A 14 35.68 -65.14 3.64
C ARG A 14 36.59 -64.72 2.49
N LEU A 15 36.28 -63.59 1.87
CA LEU A 15 37.22 -62.84 1.03
C LEU A 15 37.67 -61.63 1.85
N ALA A 16 38.98 -61.52 2.03
CA ALA A 16 39.65 -60.50 2.80
C ALA A 16 39.57 -59.14 2.08
N PHE A 17 39.15 -58.10 2.80
CA PHE A 17 39.23 -56.71 2.36
C PHE A 17 40.57 -56.09 2.80
N PRO A 18 41.24 -55.31 1.95
CA PRO A 18 42.46 -54.59 2.33
C PRO A 18 42.17 -53.41 3.28
N ALA A 19 43.23 -52.99 3.98
CA ALA A 19 43.26 -51.97 5.05
C ALA A 19 42.63 -50.61 4.67
N PRO A 20 42.15 -49.82 5.66
CA PRO A 20 41.49 -48.54 5.42
C PRO A 20 42.47 -47.46 4.94
N PHE A 21 42.05 -46.72 3.91
CA PHE A 21 42.64 -45.46 3.51
C PHE A 21 42.45 -44.40 4.62
N PRO A 22 43.39 -43.45 4.80
CA PRO A 22 43.25 -42.41 5.82
C PRO A 22 42.06 -41.51 5.49
N ALA A 23 41.31 -41.15 6.54
CA ALA A 23 40.22 -40.19 6.45
C ALA A 23 40.79 -38.78 6.24
N GLU A 24 40.77 -38.30 4.99
CA GLU A 24 40.88 -36.87 4.71
C GLU A 24 39.53 -36.23 5.03
N THR A 25 39.45 -35.51 6.15
CA THR A 25 38.34 -34.61 6.45
C THR A 25 38.42 -33.42 5.50
N PRO A 26 37.42 -33.18 4.62
CA PRO A 26 37.35 -31.89 3.94
C PRO A 26 36.98 -30.85 5.00
N ALA A 27 37.85 -29.86 5.18
CA ALA A 27 37.54 -28.68 5.98
C ALA A 27 36.30 -28.01 5.35
N MET A 28 35.15 -28.20 5.99
CA MET A 28 33.92 -27.50 5.64
C MET A 28 34.09 -26.05 6.09
N THR A 29 34.68 -25.23 5.22
CA THR A 29 34.69 -23.78 5.38
C THR A 29 33.22 -23.33 5.38
N ARG A 30 32.69 -23.06 6.58
CA ARG A 30 31.38 -22.44 6.74
C ARG A 30 31.46 -21.03 6.17
N SER A 31 31.19 -20.90 4.88
CA SER A 31 30.83 -19.61 4.30
C SER A 31 29.53 -19.19 4.95
N ILE A 32 29.63 -18.37 6.00
CA ILE A 32 28.51 -17.59 6.51
C ILE A 32 28.19 -16.61 5.38
N ALA A 33 27.29 -17.01 4.47
CA ALA A 33 26.65 -16.07 3.57
C ALA A 33 25.87 -15.12 4.48
N LEU A 34 26.44 -13.95 4.74
CA LEU A 34 25.75 -12.84 5.34
C LEU A 34 24.65 -12.47 4.35
N ALA A 35 23.46 -13.04 4.52
CA ALA A 35 22.28 -12.59 3.80
C ALA A 35 22.09 -11.14 4.21
N ALA A 36 22.52 -10.22 3.36
CA ALA A 36 22.16 -8.83 3.49
C ALA A 36 20.64 -8.79 3.39
N PHE A 37 19.98 -8.69 4.55
CA PHE A 37 18.60 -8.25 4.62
C PHE A 37 18.63 -6.81 4.12
N ILE A 38 18.47 -6.64 2.80
CA ILE A 38 18.03 -5.39 2.23
C ILE A 38 16.65 -5.21 2.85
N CYS A 39 16.56 -4.42 3.91
CA CYS A 39 15.30 -3.85 4.33
C CYS A 39 14.84 -3.01 3.14
N LEU A 40 14.00 -3.58 2.27
CA LEU A 40 13.18 -2.76 1.40
C LEU A 40 12.39 -1.87 2.35
N ALA A 41 12.74 -0.59 2.40
CA ALA A 41 11.95 0.37 3.11
C ALA A 41 10.54 0.27 2.54
N ALA A 42 9.59 -0.15 3.38
CA ALA A 42 8.18 -0.06 3.03
C ALA A 42 7.91 1.38 2.62
N THR A 43 7.49 1.60 1.38
CA THR A 43 7.11 2.93 0.95
C THR A 43 5.77 3.24 1.60
N ALA A 44 5.77 4.19 2.54
CA ALA A 44 4.52 4.81 2.96
C ALA A 44 3.86 5.37 1.67
N GLN A 45 2.62 4.98 1.41
CA GLN A 45 1.88 5.59 0.31
C GLN A 45 1.62 7.04 0.69
N ALA A 46 2.15 7.97 -0.12
CA ALA A 46 1.83 9.38 -0.04
C ALA A 46 0.78 9.71 -1.11
N ASP A 47 -0.27 10.42 -0.72
CA ASP A 47 -1.20 11.10 -1.61
C ASP A 47 -1.03 12.62 -1.50
N THR A 48 -1.43 13.33 -2.54
CA THR A 48 -1.62 14.78 -2.50
C THR A 48 -3.11 15.08 -2.47
N ILE A 49 -3.60 15.65 -1.37
CA ILE A 49 -5.00 16.05 -1.20
C ILE A 49 -5.10 17.55 -1.52
N VAL A 50 -5.92 17.88 -2.52
CA VAL A 50 -6.13 19.28 -2.93
C VAL A 50 -7.27 19.91 -2.13
N VAL A 51 -7.00 21.07 -1.54
CA VAL A 51 -7.99 21.93 -0.86
C VAL A 51 -8.12 23.23 -1.65
N GLN A 52 -9.32 23.51 -2.14
CA GLN A 52 -9.61 24.79 -2.79
C GLN A 52 -9.91 25.86 -1.73
N ALA A 53 -9.23 26.99 -1.81
CA ALA A 53 -9.46 28.15 -0.97
C ALA A 53 -10.07 29.29 -1.80
N GLY A 54 -11.35 29.55 -1.57
CA GLY A 54 -12.09 30.57 -2.31
C GLY A 54 -13.48 30.80 -1.71
N GLY A 55 -14.07 31.96 -1.98
CA GLY A 55 -15.42 32.27 -1.50
C GLY A 55 -15.57 32.28 0.03
N GLY A 56 -14.46 32.49 0.76
CA GLY A 56 -14.46 32.49 2.23
C GLY A 56 -14.45 31.09 2.86
N THR A 57 -14.16 30.02 2.11
CA THR A 57 -14.12 28.65 2.62
C THR A 57 -12.90 27.88 2.13
N PHE A 58 -12.56 26.82 2.86
CA PHE A 58 -11.70 25.74 2.41
C PHE A 58 -12.58 24.57 1.97
N SER A 59 -12.30 23.99 0.81
CA SER A 59 -13.08 22.88 0.26
C SER A 59 -12.18 21.76 -0.28
N PRO A 60 -12.16 20.58 0.35
CA PRO A 60 -12.77 20.25 1.64
C PRO A 60 -12.08 20.97 2.81
N ALA A 61 -12.85 21.39 3.82
CA ALA A 61 -12.30 22.08 4.99
C ALA A 61 -11.58 21.12 5.97
N ASN A 62 -12.17 19.95 6.18
CA ASN A 62 -11.71 18.98 7.18
C ASN A 62 -11.20 17.72 6.48
N LEU A 63 -9.94 17.39 6.72
CA LEU A 63 -9.25 16.26 6.14
C LEU A 63 -8.90 15.25 7.23
N VAL A 64 -9.01 13.97 6.86
CA VAL A 64 -8.31 12.88 7.53
C VAL A 64 -7.33 12.32 6.51
N ILE A 65 -6.04 12.40 6.82
CA ILE A 65 -4.94 11.97 5.95
C ILE A 65 -4.07 10.95 6.67
N GLN A 66 -3.12 10.35 5.96
CA GLN A 66 -2.14 9.45 6.55
C GLN A 66 -0.78 10.11 6.66
N VAL A 67 0.04 9.64 7.61
CA VAL A 67 1.43 10.08 7.73
C VAL A 67 2.14 9.91 6.37
N GLY A 68 2.77 10.98 5.91
CA GLY A 68 3.44 11.06 4.60
C GLY A 68 2.60 11.68 3.48
N ASP A 69 1.31 11.91 3.70
CA ASP A 69 0.46 12.63 2.73
C ASP A 69 0.81 14.12 2.68
N THR A 70 0.60 14.71 1.50
CA THR A 70 0.74 16.14 1.25
C THR A 70 -0.64 16.77 1.12
N VAL A 71 -0.85 17.91 1.79
CA VAL A 71 -2.01 18.76 1.53
C VAL A 71 -1.57 19.92 0.64
N ARG A 72 -2.28 20.12 -0.46
CA ARG A 72 -2.06 21.18 -1.43
C ARG A 72 -3.24 22.14 -1.40
N TRP A 73 -3.05 23.30 -0.80
CA TRP A 73 -4.04 24.37 -0.84
C TRP A 73 -3.87 25.19 -2.11
N GLU A 74 -4.93 25.36 -2.87
CA GLU A 74 -4.95 26.12 -4.11
C GLU A 74 -5.86 27.33 -3.98
N HIS A 75 -5.36 28.48 -4.43
CA HIS A 75 -6.11 29.73 -4.51
C HIS A 75 -7.13 29.66 -5.65
N SER A 76 -8.40 29.91 -5.34
CA SER A 76 -9.46 29.98 -6.36
C SER A 76 -9.95 31.40 -6.62
N LEU A 77 -10.17 32.21 -5.58
CA LEU A 77 -10.68 33.59 -5.69
C LEU A 77 -10.34 34.38 -4.41
N GLY A 78 -10.19 35.71 -4.50
CA GLY A 78 -10.05 36.57 -3.32
C GLY A 78 -8.62 36.64 -2.78
N ILE A 79 -8.46 36.95 -1.49
CA ILE A 79 -7.17 36.98 -0.80
C ILE A 79 -7.28 36.04 0.39
N HIS A 80 -6.44 35.02 0.45
CA HIS A 80 -6.47 34.02 1.52
C HIS A 80 -5.07 33.82 2.12
N THR A 81 -5.04 33.15 3.26
CA THR A 81 -3.87 32.53 3.86
C THR A 81 -4.24 31.11 4.29
N VAL A 82 -3.23 30.32 4.58
CA VAL A 82 -3.32 29.05 5.28
C VAL A 82 -2.36 29.13 6.46
N SER A 83 -2.92 29.22 7.67
CA SER A 83 -2.16 29.38 8.91
C SER A 83 -2.61 28.33 9.90
N GLU A 84 -1.70 27.52 10.41
CA GLU A 84 -2.02 26.59 11.50
C GLU A 84 -2.38 27.37 12.78
N GLY A 85 -3.36 26.91 13.56
CA GLY A 85 -3.73 27.53 14.82
C GLY A 85 -5.24 27.65 15.03
N THR A 86 -5.62 28.10 16.22
CA THR A 86 -7.03 28.18 16.67
C THR A 86 -7.43 29.56 17.20
N ASP A 87 -6.51 30.51 17.25
CA ASP A 87 -6.72 31.83 17.87
C ASP A 87 -6.95 32.95 16.84
N GLY A 88 -6.74 32.66 15.55
CA GLY A 88 -6.89 33.63 14.47
C GLY A 88 -5.76 34.65 14.40
N VAL A 89 -4.63 34.38 15.07
CA VAL A 89 -3.49 35.30 15.16
C VAL A 89 -2.26 34.61 14.59
N VAL A 90 -1.61 35.26 13.62
CA VAL A 90 -0.30 34.82 13.13
C VAL A 90 0.79 35.53 13.95
N ASN A 91 1.47 34.77 14.81
CA ASN A 91 2.46 35.27 15.75
C ASN A 91 3.77 34.44 15.77
N GLY A 92 3.92 33.47 14.87
CA GLY A 92 5.11 32.64 14.72
C GLY A 92 5.08 31.34 15.51
N ASN A 93 3.99 31.05 16.22
CA ASN A 93 3.80 29.76 16.90
C ASN A 93 3.15 28.71 15.98
N GLU A 94 2.74 29.11 14.77
CA GLU A 94 2.08 28.26 13.80
C GLU A 94 3.06 27.22 13.23
N ALA A 95 2.63 25.97 13.13
CA ALA A 95 3.46 24.93 12.50
C ALA A 95 3.68 25.19 11.00
N PHE A 96 2.75 25.89 10.35
CA PHE A 96 2.86 26.36 8.99
C PHE A 96 2.05 27.64 8.79
N HIS A 97 2.53 28.52 7.91
CA HIS A 97 1.83 29.73 7.48
C HIS A 97 2.23 30.05 6.03
N SER A 98 1.25 30.37 5.19
CA SER A 98 1.51 30.91 3.85
C SER A 98 0.39 31.84 3.39
N PRO A 99 0.70 32.94 2.70
CA PRO A 99 -0.26 33.61 1.82
C PRO A 99 -0.77 32.63 0.75
N LEU A 100 -2.03 32.82 0.35
CA LEU A 100 -2.67 32.06 -0.73
C LEU A 100 -3.47 33.05 -1.59
N THR A 101 -2.85 33.50 -2.67
CA THR A 101 -3.31 34.62 -3.51
C THR A 101 -3.02 34.35 -4.97
N THR A 102 -3.41 35.23 -5.89
CA THR A 102 -3.02 35.10 -7.30
C THR A 102 -1.51 35.12 -7.54
N PHE A 103 -0.71 35.67 -6.62
CA PHE A 103 0.76 35.69 -6.70
C PHE A 103 1.41 34.49 -6.00
N VAL A 104 0.70 33.86 -5.07
CA VAL A 104 1.10 32.62 -4.39
C VAL A 104 -0.08 31.66 -4.51
N PRO A 105 -0.33 31.08 -5.69
CA PRO A 105 -1.58 30.37 -5.98
C PRO A 105 -1.64 28.98 -5.36
N VAL A 106 -0.53 28.46 -4.85
CA VAL A 106 -0.43 27.12 -4.28
C VAL A 106 0.47 27.16 -3.06
N PHE A 107 0.02 26.51 -1.98
CA PHE A 107 0.85 26.14 -0.84
C PHE A 107 0.74 24.62 -0.61
N GLU A 108 1.87 23.95 -0.45
CA GLU A 108 1.93 22.51 -0.20
C GLU A 108 2.65 22.24 1.11
N HIS A 109 2.12 21.29 1.88
CA HIS A 109 2.75 20.81 3.10
C HIS A 109 2.61 19.29 3.25
N THR A 110 3.73 18.61 3.46
CA THR A 110 3.78 17.16 3.69
C THR A 110 3.78 16.86 5.18
N PHE A 111 2.80 16.07 5.63
CA PHE A 111 2.64 15.66 7.02
C PHE A 111 3.40 14.36 7.28
N ASP A 112 4.73 14.42 7.17
CA ASP A 112 5.61 13.28 7.41
C ASP A 112 5.92 13.07 8.90
N ALA A 113 6.59 11.96 9.22
CA ALA A 113 6.94 11.62 10.59
C ALA A 113 7.86 12.66 11.27
N ALA A 114 8.69 13.37 10.50
CA ALA A 114 9.59 14.39 11.03
C ALA A 114 8.81 15.65 11.39
N PHE A 115 7.87 16.08 10.54
CA PHE A 115 6.97 17.19 10.82
C PHE A 115 6.13 16.93 12.08
N LEU A 116 5.50 15.76 12.17
CA LEU A 116 4.69 15.40 13.35
C LEU A 116 5.51 15.41 14.64
N ALA A 117 6.75 14.90 14.58
CA ALA A 117 7.66 14.91 15.72
C ALA A 117 8.13 16.31 16.12
N ALA A 118 8.36 17.20 15.14
CA ALA A 118 8.78 18.57 15.37
C ALA A 118 7.64 19.48 15.84
N HIS A 119 6.41 19.21 15.42
CA HIS A 119 5.23 20.03 15.69
C HIS A 119 4.07 19.19 16.26
N PRO A 120 4.21 18.56 17.43
CA PRO A 120 3.17 17.69 17.98
C PRO A 120 1.90 18.48 18.29
N ARG A 121 0.75 17.90 17.96
CA ARG A 121 -0.58 18.37 18.35
C ARG A 121 -1.38 17.24 18.99
N PRO A 122 -2.24 17.50 19.98
CA PRO A 122 -3.09 16.46 20.55
C PRO A 122 -3.90 15.74 19.47
N GLY A 123 -3.72 14.42 19.38
CA GLY A 123 -4.40 13.57 18.38
C GLY A 123 -3.94 13.79 16.94
N ASP A 124 -2.72 14.32 16.73
CA ASP A 124 -2.16 14.66 15.40
C ASP A 124 -3.13 15.50 14.55
N ARG A 125 -3.87 16.38 15.23
CA ARG A 125 -4.88 17.26 14.66
C ARG A 125 -4.35 18.69 14.58
N TYR A 126 -4.26 19.20 13.36
CA TYR A 126 -3.80 20.54 13.02
C TYR A 126 -5.00 21.35 12.54
N ASP A 127 -5.54 22.20 13.42
CA ASP A 127 -6.50 23.23 13.01
C ASP A 127 -5.79 24.31 12.21
N TYR A 128 -6.45 24.87 11.21
CA TYR A 128 -5.90 25.97 10.43
C TYR A 128 -6.98 26.96 10.02
N PHE A 129 -6.55 28.17 9.70
CA PHE A 129 -7.45 29.27 9.37
C PHE A 129 -6.90 30.16 8.27
N CYS A 130 -7.79 31.02 7.78
CA CYS A 130 -7.47 32.14 6.91
C CYS A 130 -7.52 33.44 7.70
N ASP A 131 -6.41 34.17 7.82
CA ASP A 131 -6.23 35.32 8.72
C ASP A 131 -7.27 36.42 8.44
N VAL A 132 -7.38 36.81 7.17
CA VAL A 132 -8.27 37.89 6.72
C VAL A 132 -9.75 37.48 6.73
N HIS A 133 -10.04 36.18 6.91
CA HIS A 133 -11.39 35.63 6.97
C HIS A 133 -11.70 34.87 8.27
N TRP A 134 -10.86 35.02 9.30
CA TRP A 134 -11.01 34.30 10.57
C TRP A 134 -12.33 34.63 11.26
N LEU A 135 -12.67 35.92 11.35
CA LEU A 135 -13.92 36.38 11.97
C LEU A 135 -15.18 35.90 11.22
N PHE A 136 -15.02 35.45 9.97
CA PHE A 136 -16.10 34.88 9.15
C PHE A 136 -16.12 33.34 9.17
N GLY A 137 -15.24 32.71 9.95
CA GLY A 137 -15.23 31.27 10.16
C GLY A 137 -14.54 30.46 9.06
N MET A 138 -13.64 31.07 8.28
CA MET A 138 -12.84 30.34 7.29
C MET A 138 -11.75 29.52 7.98
N ILE A 139 -12.13 28.32 8.42
CA ILE A 139 -11.30 27.37 9.17
C ILE A 139 -11.34 25.99 8.53
N GLY A 140 -10.33 25.17 8.84
CA GLY A 140 -10.27 23.78 8.45
C GLY A 140 -9.44 22.97 9.44
N THR A 141 -9.39 21.66 9.22
CA THR A 141 -8.62 20.75 10.07
C THR A 141 -7.90 19.72 9.21
N VAL A 142 -6.68 19.38 9.59
CA VAL A 142 -5.99 18.19 9.09
C VAL A 142 -5.75 17.25 10.27
N THR A 143 -6.41 16.10 10.27
CA THR A 143 -6.13 15.02 11.23
C THR A 143 -5.26 13.97 10.56
N VAL A 144 -4.07 13.74 11.10
CA VAL A 144 -3.12 12.78 10.54
C VAL A 144 -3.24 11.46 11.28
N THR A 145 -3.35 10.36 10.53
CA THR A 145 -3.52 9.02 11.08
C THR A 145 -2.37 8.11 10.66
N SER A 146 -2.02 7.15 11.52
CA SER A 146 -1.11 6.08 11.12
C SER A 146 -1.85 5.08 10.22
N PRO A 147 -1.28 4.67 9.08
CA PRO A 147 -1.89 3.64 8.26
C PRO A 147 -1.87 2.29 9.01
N PRO A 148 -2.92 1.45 8.88
CA PRO A 148 -2.98 0.13 9.51
C PRO A 148 -2.03 -0.90 8.88
N GLY A 149 -1.35 -0.54 7.79
CA GLY A 149 -0.46 -1.42 7.05
C GLY A 149 0.43 -0.67 6.07
N THR A 150 1.15 -1.44 5.25
CA THR A 150 2.15 -0.94 4.32
C THR A 150 1.79 -1.28 2.89
N ALA A 151 1.87 -0.32 1.99
CA ALA A 151 1.78 -0.61 0.56
C ALA A 151 3.05 -1.32 0.07
N PHE A 152 2.90 -2.13 -0.96
CA PHE A 152 4.00 -2.84 -1.61
C PHE A 152 3.63 -3.13 -3.07
N CYS A 153 4.59 -3.61 -3.86
CA CYS A 153 4.37 -4.08 -5.23
C CYS A 153 3.68 -3.01 -6.11
N ASP A 154 4.33 -1.87 -6.25
CA ASP A 154 4.00 -0.94 -7.31
C ASP A 154 4.43 -1.50 -8.68
N CYS A 155 4.15 -0.78 -9.75
CA CYS A 155 4.49 -1.21 -11.10
C CYS A 155 5.55 -0.30 -11.76
N PRO A 156 6.84 -0.46 -11.43
CA PRO A 156 7.90 0.25 -12.11
C PRO A 156 8.07 -0.22 -13.55
N ALA A 157 8.74 0.60 -14.38
CA ALA A 157 8.92 0.35 -15.80
C ALA A 157 9.55 -1.02 -16.13
N ILE A 158 10.45 -1.52 -15.28
CA ILE A 158 11.13 -2.81 -15.50
C ILE A 158 10.21 -4.03 -15.34
N SER A 159 9.13 -3.89 -14.58
CA SER A 159 8.16 -4.97 -14.34
C SER A 159 6.81 -4.71 -15.03
N ALA A 160 6.68 -3.58 -15.73
CA ALA A 160 5.45 -3.24 -16.44
C ALA A 160 5.27 -4.16 -17.66
N PRO A 161 4.22 -4.99 -17.70
CA PRO A 161 4.11 -6.07 -18.68
C PRO A 161 3.96 -5.58 -20.13
N CYS A 162 3.46 -4.36 -20.34
CA CYS A 162 3.24 -3.78 -21.67
C CYS A 162 3.72 -2.34 -21.76
N SER A 163 4.88 -2.07 -21.15
CA SER A 163 5.46 -0.71 -21.08
C SER A 163 4.49 0.31 -20.46
N ASN A 164 3.70 -0.13 -19.50
CA ASN A 164 2.65 0.62 -18.82
C ASN A 164 2.94 0.78 -17.31
N PRO A 165 4.06 1.41 -16.92
CA PRO A 165 4.34 1.64 -15.50
C PRO A 165 3.24 2.47 -14.85
N GLY A 166 3.00 2.21 -13.57
CA GLY A 166 2.18 3.07 -12.73
C GLY A 166 2.96 4.25 -12.16
N GLY A 167 2.25 5.19 -11.56
CA GLY A 167 2.85 6.18 -10.65
C GLY A 167 3.39 5.54 -9.37
N ALA A 168 4.01 6.36 -8.53
CA ALA A 168 4.59 5.89 -7.26
C ALA A 168 3.51 5.28 -6.34
N GLY A 169 3.71 4.02 -5.94
CA GLY A 169 2.76 3.30 -5.08
C GLY A 169 1.47 2.87 -5.79
N GLU A 170 1.42 2.95 -7.12
CA GLU A 170 0.29 2.50 -7.95
C GLU A 170 0.59 1.13 -8.59
N GLY A 171 -0.48 0.38 -8.92
CA GLY A 171 -0.37 -0.74 -9.85
C GLY A 171 -0.04 -0.27 -11.27
N CYS A 172 0.06 -1.19 -12.23
CA CYS A 172 0.38 -0.79 -13.62
C CYS A 172 -0.71 0.10 -14.21
N ALA A 173 -0.32 1.00 -15.11
CA ALA A 173 -1.25 1.91 -15.76
C ALA A 173 -2.36 1.14 -16.49
N ASN A 174 -3.60 1.59 -16.32
CA ASN A 174 -4.78 1.11 -17.04
C ASN A 174 -5.02 1.93 -18.31
N SER A 175 -6.16 1.74 -18.98
CA SER A 175 -6.48 2.41 -20.25
C SER A 175 -6.59 3.95 -20.15
N THR A 176 -6.66 4.51 -18.94
CA THR A 176 -6.62 5.97 -18.70
C THR A 176 -5.20 6.53 -18.55
N GLY A 177 -4.20 5.66 -18.44
CA GLY A 177 -2.80 6.03 -18.15
C GLY A 177 -2.45 6.05 -16.65
N ALA A 178 -3.44 6.05 -15.75
CA ALA A 178 -3.20 5.97 -14.30
C ALA A 178 -3.16 4.51 -13.81
N GLY A 179 -2.41 4.23 -12.73
CA GLY A 179 -2.39 2.93 -12.07
C GLY A 179 -3.37 2.87 -10.90
N GLY A 180 -4.03 1.73 -10.70
CA GLY A 180 -4.94 1.57 -9.55
C GLY A 180 -4.16 1.67 -8.23
N LYS A 181 -4.67 2.44 -7.26
CA LYS A 181 -3.99 2.64 -5.97
C LYS A 181 -4.87 2.24 -4.81
N LEU A 182 -4.47 1.21 -4.06
CA LEU A 182 -5.16 0.69 -2.88
C LEU A 182 -4.47 1.18 -1.61
N ARG A 183 -5.24 1.82 -0.72
CA ARG A 183 -4.85 2.22 0.64
C ARG A 183 -5.79 1.59 1.66
N GLY A 184 -5.32 1.41 2.90
CA GLY A 184 -6.11 0.96 4.04
C GLY A 184 -6.22 2.04 5.11
N SER A 185 -7.32 2.11 5.85
CA SER A 185 -7.54 3.01 7.00
C SER A 185 -8.32 2.29 8.10
N GLY A 186 -8.38 2.87 9.31
CA GLY A 186 -8.88 2.18 10.51
C GLY A 186 -7.71 1.56 11.28
N SER A 187 -7.93 0.42 11.92
CA SER A 187 -6.89 -0.26 12.70
C SER A 187 -6.46 -1.59 12.08
N ALA A 188 -5.31 -2.11 12.53
CA ALA A 188 -4.90 -3.48 12.28
C ALA A 188 -5.45 -4.46 13.34
N SER A 189 -6.53 -4.10 14.04
CA SER A 189 -7.12 -5.01 15.04
C SER A 189 -8.11 -5.97 14.39
N ALA A 190 -7.85 -7.27 14.56
CA ALA A 190 -8.78 -8.29 14.06
C ALA A 190 -10.11 -8.31 14.84
N VAL A 191 -10.08 -7.84 16.10
CA VAL A 191 -11.25 -7.80 16.98
C VAL A 191 -12.10 -6.56 16.74
N ALA A 192 -11.46 -5.40 16.48
CA ALA A 192 -12.20 -4.19 16.13
C ALA A 192 -12.92 -4.32 14.79
N ASP A 193 -12.30 -5.05 13.83
CA ASP A 193 -12.82 -5.26 12.47
C ASP A 193 -13.25 -3.95 11.78
N ASP A 194 -12.49 -2.87 12.03
CA ASP A 194 -12.74 -1.52 11.54
C ASP A 194 -11.89 -1.17 10.32
N LEU A 195 -11.10 -2.11 9.81
CA LEU A 195 -10.25 -1.93 8.64
C LEU A 195 -11.10 -1.71 7.38
N THR A 196 -10.90 -0.55 6.77
CA THR A 196 -11.50 -0.18 5.48
C THR A 196 -10.42 -0.07 4.42
N PHE A 197 -10.79 -0.32 3.17
CA PHE A 197 -9.94 -0.14 2.00
C PHE A 197 -10.56 0.82 1.03
N VAL A 198 -9.73 1.67 0.44
CA VAL A 198 -10.10 2.53 -0.68
C VAL A 198 -9.14 2.28 -1.82
N ALA A 199 -9.69 1.97 -3.00
CA ALA A 199 -8.94 1.96 -4.24
C ALA A 199 -9.32 3.19 -5.08
N THR A 200 -8.34 3.96 -5.53
CA THR A 200 -8.52 5.10 -6.44
C THR A 200 -7.92 4.80 -7.81
N MET A 201 -8.21 5.68 -8.77
CA MET A 201 -7.70 5.59 -10.16
C MET A 201 -8.10 4.29 -10.87
N LEU A 202 -9.22 3.70 -10.46
CA LEU A 202 -9.88 2.61 -11.18
C LEU A 202 -10.77 3.17 -12.29
N LEU A 203 -11.27 2.31 -13.18
CA LEU A 203 -12.21 2.74 -14.21
C LEU A 203 -13.62 2.95 -13.63
N PRO A 204 -14.24 4.13 -13.82
CA PRO A 204 -15.61 4.39 -13.39
C PRO A 204 -16.62 3.39 -13.98
N GLY A 205 -17.57 2.94 -13.16
CA GLY A 205 -18.65 2.04 -13.60
C GLY A 205 -18.24 0.60 -13.89
N GLN A 206 -16.96 0.25 -13.70
CA GLN A 206 -16.43 -1.09 -13.97
C GLN A 206 -16.28 -1.92 -12.68
N PRO A 207 -16.65 -3.21 -12.63
CA PRO A 207 -16.57 -3.95 -11.38
C PRO A 207 -15.12 -4.14 -10.91
N ALA A 208 -14.90 -3.91 -9.62
CA ALA A 208 -13.66 -4.09 -8.90
C ALA A 208 -13.86 -5.06 -7.73
N LEU A 209 -12.93 -5.99 -7.54
CA LEU A 209 -12.93 -7.01 -6.50
C LEU A 209 -11.74 -6.77 -5.57
N LEU A 210 -12.02 -6.52 -4.30
CA LEU A 210 -11.00 -6.64 -3.27
C LEU A 210 -10.85 -8.11 -2.89
N PHE A 211 -9.60 -8.56 -2.82
CA PHE A 211 -9.26 -9.88 -2.30
C PHE A 211 -8.10 -9.79 -1.30
N SER A 212 -8.07 -10.75 -0.39
CA SER A 212 -6.94 -10.96 0.52
C SER A 212 -6.24 -12.27 0.21
N ALA A 213 -4.95 -12.34 0.54
CA ALA A 213 -4.13 -13.53 0.43
C ALA A 213 -3.08 -13.58 1.55
N ASP A 214 -2.37 -14.69 1.68
CA ASP A 214 -1.37 -14.95 2.72
C ASP A 214 0.08 -14.84 2.23
N ASN A 215 0.33 -14.77 0.92
CA ASN A 215 1.68 -14.70 0.36
C ASN A 215 1.92 -13.43 -0.47
N ALA A 216 3.10 -12.82 -0.28
CA ALA A 216 3.66 -11.83 -1.20
C ALA A 216 4.26 -12.55 -2.40
N VAL A 217 3.67 -12.37 -3.58
CA VAL A 217 4.13 -13.05 -4.79
C VAL A 217 5.49 -12.49 -5.20
N ASN A 218 6.42 -13.39 -5.55
CA ASN A 218 7.78 -13.05 -6.00
C ASN A 218 8.51 -12.10 -5.01
N GLY A 219 8.42 -12.39 -3.71
CA GLY A 219 9.03 -11.56 -2.67
C GLY A 219 8.44 -10.15 -2.55
N GLY A 220 7.22 -9.94 -3.07
CA GLY A 220 6.56 -8.63 -3.08
C GLY A 220 6.75 -7.84 -4.37
N ASN A 221 7.47 -8.36 -5.37
CA ASN A 221 7.60 -7.72 -6.68
C ASN A 221 6.47 -8.09 -7.65
N GLY A 222 5.63 -9.06 -7.26
CA GLY A 222 4.54 -9.54 -8.10
C GLY A 222 5.00 -10.30 -9.35
N VAL A 223 4.02 -10.76 -10.11
CA VAL A 223 4.20 -11.38 -11.45
C VAL A 223 3.12 -10.86 -12.38
N THR A 224 3.43 -10.82 -13.69
CA THR A 224 2.47 -10.41 -14.71
C THR A 224 1.16 -11.17 -14.62
N PHE A 225 0.06 -10.44 -14.57
CA PHE A 225 -1.30 -10.97 -14.56
C PHE A 225 -2.27 -9.94 -15.14
N GLY A 226 -2.78 -10.19 -16.34
CA GLY A 226 -3.60 -9.21 -17.07
C GLY A 226 -2.79 -8.04 -17.58
N ASP A 227 -3.31 -6.82 -17.43
CA ASP A 227 -2.57 -5.60 -17.77
C ASP A 227 -1.61 -5.16 -16.65
N GLY A 228 -1.54 -5.90 -15.54
CA GLY A 228 -0.78 -5.50 -14.35
C GLY A 228 -0.01 -6.61 -13.67
N LEU A 229 0.30 -6.40 -12.39
CA LEU A 229 1.04 -7.33 -11.54
C LEU A 229 0.14 -7.92 -10.45
N ARG A 230 0.17 -9.24 -10.29
CA ARG A 230 -0.43 -9.90 -9.13
C ARG A 230 0.59 -9.95 -8.00
N CYS A 231 0.28 -9.23 -6.93
CA CYS A 231 1.16 -8.99 -5.78
C CYS A 231 0.77 -9.84 -4.57
N ALA A 232 -0.53 -10.07 -4.38
CA ALA A 232 -1.06 -10.95 -3.34
C ALA A 232 -1.43 -12.33 -3.93
N GLY A 233 -0.95 -13.40 -3.30
CA GLY A 233 -1.12 -14.77 -3.76
C GLY A 233 -1.15 -15.80 -2.63
N GLY A 234 -1.15 -17.09 -2.98
CA GLY A 234 -1.40 -18.17 -2.03
C GLY A 234 -2.88 -18.43 -1.82
N GLN A 235 -3.32 -18.53 -0.57
CA GLN A 235 -4.73 -18.77 -0.23
C GLN A 235 -5.56 -17.50 -0.42
N LEU A 236 -6.21 -17.42 -1.58
CA LEU A 236 -7.08 -16.30 -1.94
C LEU A 236 -8.43 -16.35 -1.22
N LYS A 237 -8.85 -15.22 -0.69
CA LYS A 237 -10.23 -14.95 -0.28
C LYS A 237 -10.75 -13.70 -0.96
N ARG A 238 -11.93 -13.81 -1.56
CA ARG A 238 -12.66 -12.69 -2.17
C ARG A 238 -13.44 -11.97 -1.07
N LEU A 239 -13.19 -10.69 -0.87
CA LEU A 239 -13.77 -9.92 0.24
C LEU A 239 -15.02 -9.15 -0.17
N GLY A 240 -15.08 -8.68 -1.42
CA GLY A 240 -16.27 -8.02 -1.94
C GLY A 240 -16.06 -7.38 -3.30
N VAL A 241 -17.15 -7.21 -4.03
CA VAL A 241 -17.16 -6.46 -5.29
C VAL A 241 -17.73 -5.07 -5.03
N ALA A 242 -17.08 -4.05 -5.56
CA ALA A 242 -17.55 -2.67 -5.58
C ALA A 242 -17.49 -2.13 -7.02
N VAL A 243 -18.27 -1.09 -7.29
CA VAL A 243 -18.24 -0.39 -8.59
C VAL A 243 -17.68 1.01 -8.34
N PRO A 244 -16.53 1.37 -8.92
CA PRO A 244 -15.93 2.68 -8.75
C PRO A 244 -16.88 3.78 -9.25
N GLY A 245 -16.97 4.85 -8.46
CA GLY A 245 -17.75 6.04 -8.80
C GLY A 245 -17.15 6.82 -9.98
N SER A 246 -17.69 8.01 -10.24
CA SER A 246 -17.25 8.89 -11.34
C SER A 246 -15.77 9.28 -11.25
N THR A 247 -15.21 9.31 -10.05
CA THR A 247 -13.79 9.61 -9.77
C THR A 247 -12.89 8.38 -9.80
N GLY A 248 -13.42 7.20 -10.14
CA GLY A 248 -12.66 5.94 -10.14
C GLY A 248 -12.36 5.40 -8.74
N GLN A 249 -13.07 5.85 -7.71
CA GLN A 249 -12.92 5.38 -6.33
C GLN A 249 -13.89 4.23 -6.01
N ALA A 250 -13.37 3.15 -5.44
CA ALA A 250 -14.14 2.06 -4.83
C ALA A 250 -13.69 1.84 -3.37
N SER A 251 -14.62 1.43 -2.50
CA SER A 251 -14.35 1.19 -1.09
C SER A 251 -14.90 -0.15 -0.60
N TRP A 252 -14.26 -0.70 0.43
CA TRP A 252 -14.65 -1.94 1.11
C TRP A 252 -14.43 -1.83 2.62
N GLY A 253 -15.22 -2.57 3.38
CA GLY A 253 -15.20 -2.56 4.84
C GLY A 253 -16.04 -1.41 5.44
N PRO A 254 -16.06 -1.28 6.78
CA PRO A 254 -15.48 -2.20 7.77
C PRO A 254 -16.22 -3.56 7.80
N GLY A 255 -15.83 -4.48 8.68
CA GLY A 255 -16.53 -5.78 8.82
C GLY A 255 -16.05 -6.85 7.84
N LEU A 256 -14.77 -6.85 7.49
CA LEU A 256 -14.19 -7.81 6.55
C LEU A 256 -13.48 -8.98 7.25
N GLY A 257 -13.35 -8.94 8.58
CA GLY A 257 -12.58 -9.89 9.38
C GLY A 257 -13.04 -11.33 9.27
N VAL A 258 -14.36 -11.57 9.32
CA VAL A 258 -14.92 -12.92 9.16
C VAL A 258 -14.68 -13.46 7.74
N ALA A 259 -14.97 -12.67 6.71
CA ALA A 259 -14.76 -13.06 5.31
C ALA A 259 -13.27 -13.29 5.02
N GLY A 260 -12.40 -12.43 5.55
CA GLY A 260 -10.95 -12.53 5.44
C GLY A 260 -10.33 -13.63 6.30
N GLY A 261 -11.03 -14.10 7.34
CA GLY A 261 -10.47 -15.00 8.36
C GLY A 261 -9.23 -14.38 9.01
N TRP A 262 -9.37 -13.16 9.50
CA TRP A 262 -8.31 -12.45 10.21
C TRP A 262 -8.24 -12.92 11.65
N SER A 263 -7.01 -12.97 12.16
CA SER A 263 -6.72 -13.31 13.55
C SER A 263 -5.51 -12.51 14.00
N ALA A 264 -5.44 -12.18 15.28
CA ALA A 264 -4.23 -11.59 15.87
C ALA A 264 -2.99 -12.44 15.52
N GLY A 265 -1.91 -11.77 15.15
CA GLY A 265 -0.66 -12.38 14.67
C GLY A 265 -0.66 -12.82 13.20
N SER A 266 -1.79 -12.74 12.48
CA SER A 266 -1.81 -13.04 11.05
C SER A 266 -1.41 -11.84 10.21
N THR A 267 -0.59 -12.07 9.18
CA THR A 267 -0.32 -11.08 8.14
C THR A 267 -1.16 -11.41 6.91
N ARG A 268 -1.88 -10.42 6.38
CA ARG A 268 -2.69 -10.54 5.16
C ARG A 268 -2.29 -9.48 4.15
N ARG A 269 -2.37 -9.85 2.88
CA ARG A 269 -2.07 -8.99 1.74
C ARG A 269 -3.32 -8.78 0.91
N PHE A 270 -3.58 -7.55 0.56
CA PHE A 270 -4.77 -7.09 -0.12
C PHE A 270 -4.39 -6.52 -1.46
N GLN A 271 -5.24 -6.73 -2.44
CA GLN A 271 -5.09 -6.12 -3.76
C GLN A 271 -6.47 -6.00 -4.40
N ALA A 272 -6.69 -4.93 -5.14
CA ALA A 272 -7.90 -4.75 -5.95
C ALA A 272 -7.63 -5.27 -7.35
N TRP A 273 -8.45 -6.23 -7.80
CA TRP A 273 -8.56 -6.60 -9.21
C TRP A 273 -9.72 -5.83 -9.82
N TYR A 274 -9.59 -5.26 -11.00
CA TYR A 274 -10.68 -4.49 -11.61
C TYR A 274 -10.72 -4.66 -13.12
N ARG A 275 -11.93 -4.49 -13.66
CA ARG A 275 -12.15 -4.52 -15.11
C ARG A 275 -11.51 -3.29 -15.75
N ASN A 276 -10.75 -3.55 -16.82
CA ASN A 276 -10.17 -2.56 -17.71
C ASN A 276 -10.59 -2.87 -19.15
N PRO A 277 -11.90 -2.86 -19.46
CA PRO A 277 -12.36 -3.09 -20.82
C PRO A 277 -12.00 -1.88 -21.68
N VAL A 278 -11.92 -2.08 -23.00
CA VAL A 278 -11.39 -1.15 -24.00
C VAL A 278 -9.86 -1.09 -24.00
N GLY A 279 -9.23 -1.67 -25.04
CA GLY A 279 -7.86 -1.38 -25.45
C GLY A 279 -6.80 -1.26 -24.35
N GLY A 280 -6.94 -2.02 -23.25
CA GLY A 280 -6.01 -1.94 -22.12
C GLY A 280 -4.56 -2.16 -22.60
N PRO A 281 -3.53 -1.68 -21.89
CA PRO A 281 -2.18 -1.68 -22.44
C PRO A 281 -1.66 -3.04 -22.89
N CYS A 282 -2.13 -4.13 -22.26
CA CYS A 282 -1.86 -5.50 -22.71
C CYS A 282 -3.02 -6.17 -23.44
N GLY A 283 -4.18 -5.51 -23.56
CA GLY A 283 -5.39 -6.04 -24.19
C GLY A 283 -6.10 -7.14 -23.38
N ASN A 284 -5.74 -7.36 -22.11
CA ASN A 284 -6.25 -8.49 -21.32
C ASN A 284 -7.59 -8.21 -20.61
N GLY A 285 -8.08 -6.97 -20.64
CA GLY A 285 -9.42 -6.59 -20.19
C GLY A 285 -9.58 -6.41 -18.67
N PHE A 286 -8.50 -6.55 -17.91
CA PHE A 286 -8.44 -6.31 -16.47
C PHE A 286 -7.04 -5.89 -16.02
N ASN A 287 -6.98 -5.23 -14.88
CA ASN A 287 -5.75 -4.77 -14.26
C ASN A 287 -5.83 -4.90 -12.72
N LEU A 288 -4.76 -4.60 -12.00
CA LEU A 288 -4.66 -4.68 -10.55
C LEU A 288 -4.08 -3.40 -9.96
N SER A 289 -4.43 -3.12 -8.70
CA SER A 289 -3.79 -2.08 -7.91
C SER A 289 -2.40 -2.51 -7.42
N ASN A 290 -1.69 -1.63 -6.70
CA ASN A 290 -0.61 -2.07 -5.81
C ASN A 290 -1.11 -3.08 -4.76
N GLY A 291 -0.18 -3.77 -4.10
CA GLY A 291 -0.46 -4.56 -2.91
C GLY A 291 -0.50 -3.71 -1.64
N TYR A 292 -1.28 -4.15 -0.65
CA TYR A 292 -1.29 -3.58 0.69
C TYR A 292 -1.18 -4.69 1.74
N GLU A 293 -0.29 -4.58 2.71
CA GLU A 293 -0.01 -5.60 3.71
C GLU A 293 -0.39 -5.11 5.11
N VAL A 294 -1.16 -5.92 5.85
CA VAL A 294 -1.57 -5.64 7.23
C VAL A 294 -1.15 -6.80 8.10
N SER A 295 -0.50 -6.50 9.23
CA SER A 295 -0.21 -7.46 10.29
C SER A 295 -1.17 -7.23 11.45
N PHE A 296 -2.11 -8.17 11.63
CA PHE A 296 -3.19 -8.02 12.58
C PHE A 296 -2.75 -8.28 14.02
N HIS A 297 -3.35 -7.57 14.98
CA HIS A 297 -3.20 -7.78 16.41
C HIS A 297 -4.55 -7.84 17.15
#